data_AF-A0A7S0BN50-F1
#
_entry.id   AF-A0A7S0BN50-F1
#
_cell.length_a   1.000
_cell.length_b   1.000
_cell.length_c   1.000
_cell.angle_alpha   90.00
_cell.angle_beta   90.00
_cell.angle_gamma   90.00
#
_symmetry.space_group_name_H-M   'P 1'
#
loop_
_entity.id
_entity.type
_entity.pdbx_description
1 polymer ?
#
loop_
_entity_poly.entity_id
_entity_poly.type
_entity_poly.pdbx_seq_one_letter_code
_entity_poly.pdbx_strand_id
1 'polypeptide(L)'
;SLAKDDSELAISTTDKFNLFKLSFGHTISPKYEVAAEASYNREKSSVSMATGIKYVTDKATVKAKTDNLGTLSLAYIAKIDSSTKLTMATSANIKELEKGQKFGIAVTFDQA
;
A
#
# COMPACT_ATOMS: atom_id res chain seq x y z
N SER A 1 -28.78 9.01 -8.14
CA SER A 1 -27.83 9.32 -7.05
C SER A 1 -26.48 9.53 -7.71
N LEU A 2 -25.99 10.77 -7.69
CA LEU A 2 -24.80 11.22 -8.42
C LEU A 2 -23.55 10.59 -7.79
N ALA A 3 -22.70 9.99 -8.62
CA ALA A 3 -21.42 9.42 -8.20
C ALA A 3 -20.58 10.51 -7.52
N LYS A 4 -20.29 10.29 -6.24
CA LYS A 4 -19.28 11.04 -5.52
C LYS A 4 -17.92 10.63 -6.11
N ASP A 5 -17.18 11.60 -6.62
CA ASP A 5 -15.85 11.37 -7.18
C ASP A 5 -14.89 11.05 -6.01
N ASP A 6 -14.76 9.77 -5.66
CA ASP A 6 -13.94 9.30 -4.54
C ASP A 6 -12.45 9.17 -4.94
N SER A 7 -11.94 10.27 -5.50
CA SER A 7 -10.56 10.44 -5.96
C SER A 7 -9.83 11.41 -5.02
N GLU A 8 -8.61 11.06 -4.64
CA GLU A 8 -7.76 11.86 -3.76
C GLU A 8 -6.40 12.11 -4.40
N LEU A 9 -5.93 13.34 -4.32
CA LEU A 9 -4.59 13.73 -4.72
C LEU A 9 -3.88 14.31 -3.50
N ALA A 10 -2.67 13.85 -3.23
CA ALA A 10 -1.86 14.34 -2.13
C ALA A 10 -0.45 14.68 -2.63
N ILE A 11 0.07 15.81 -2.16
CA ILE A 11 1.46 16.20 -2.34
C ILE A 11 2.06 16.38 -0.96
N SER A 12 3.23 15.79 -0.73
CA SER A 12 3.95 15.97 0.52
C SER A 12 5.44 16.16 0.28
N THR A 13 6.06 16.91 1.19
CA THR A 13 7.50 17.09 1.23
C THR A 13 8.00 16.74 2.61
N THR A 14 9.03 15.90 2.68
CA THR A 14 9.64 15.47 3.95
C THR A 14 11.16 15.60 3.88
N ASP A 15 11.83 15.36 4.99
CA ASP A 15 13.30 15.34 5.07
C ASP A 15 13.94 16.66 4.60
N LYS A 16 13.56 17.78 5.24
CA LYS A 16 14.05 19.13 4.90
C LYS A 16 13.92 19.47 3.40
N PHE A 17 12.81 19.08 2.79
CA PHE A 17 12.55 19.25 1.34
C PHE A 17 13.47 18.42 0.43
N ASN A 18 14.06 17.34 0.93
CA ASN A 18 14.80 16.40 0.09
C ASN A 18 13.93 15.32 -0.54
N LEU A 19 12.78 14.99 0.06
CA LEU A 19 11.86 13.98 -0.47
C LEU A 19 10.53 14.63 -0.83
N PHE A 20 10.24 14.65 -2.13
CA PHE A 20 8.96 15.09 -2.68
C PHE A 20 8.14 13.85 -3.02
N LYS A 21 6.85 13.85 -2.66
CA LYS A 21 5.93 12.78 -3.01
C LYS A 21 4.65 13.33 -3.60
N LEU A 22 4.19 12.69 -4.65
CA LEU A 22 2.89 12.88 -5.27
C LEU A 22 2.15 11.55 -5.20
N SER A 23 0.99 11.54 -4.58
CA SER A 23 0.17 10.35 -4.43
C SER A 23 -1.23 10.61 -5.00
N PHE A 24 -1.78 9.61 -5.68
CA PHE A 24 -3.13 9.61 -6.22
C PHE A 24 -3.83 8.33 -5.76
N GLY A 25 -5.03 8.45 -5.22
CA GLY A 25 -5.90 7.35 -4.82
C GLY A 25 -7.26 7.47 -5.49
N HIS A 26 -7.84 6.35 -5.88
CA HIS A 26 -9.18 6.33 -6.46
C HIS A 26 -9.97 5.12 -5.95
N THR A 27 -11.16 5.37 -5.43
CA THR A 27 -12.10 4.35 -4.99
C THR A 27 -13.02 3.99 -6.14
N ILE A 28 -12.77 2.84 -6.77
CA ILE A 28 -13.59 2.33 -7.87
C ILE A 28 -14.95 1.85 -7.34
N SER A 29 -14.96 1.29 -6.13
CA SER A 29 -16.16 0.85 -5.43
C SER A 29 -15.87 0.67 -3.94
N PRO A 30 -16.87 0.45 -3.07
CA PRO A 30 -16.65 0.18 -1.65
C PRO A 30 -15.72 -1.00 -1.34
N LYS A 31 -15.49 -1.89 -2.32
CA LYS A 31 -14.60 -3.05 -2.19
C LYS A 31 -13.23 -2.85 -2.85
N TYR A 32 -13.09 -1.91 -3.78
CA TYR A 32 -11.90 -1.80 -4.63
C TYR A 32 -11.36 -0.37 -4.64
N GLU A 33 -10.09 -0.24 -4.29
CA GLU A 33 -9.34 1.01 -4.39
C GLU A 33 -8.03 0.76 -5.12
N VAL A 34 -7.60 1.74 -5.89
CA VAL A 34 -6.32 1.76 -6.57
C VAL A 34 -5.56 3.03 -6.18
N ALA A 35 -4.24 2.93 -6.13
CA ALA A 35 -3.40 4.06 -5.80
C ALA A 35 -2.09 4.03 -6.58
N ALA A 36 -1.53 5.21 -6.80
CA ALA A 36 -0.21 5.43 -7.35
C ALA A 36 0.54 6.46 -6.50
N GLU A 37 1.86 6.30 -6.38
CA GLU A 37 2.75 7.25 -5.72
C GLU A 37 4.01 7.41 -6.56
N ALA A 38 4.41 8.65 -6.80
CA ALA A 38 5.71 9.01 -7.34
C ALA A 38 6.48 9.77 -6.26
N SER A 39 7.73 9.40 -6.02
CA SER A 39 8.62 10.08 -5.08
C SER A 39 9.90 10.50 -5.78
N TYR A 40 10.34 11.74 -5.55
CA TYR A 40 11.62 12.26 -5.99
C TYR A 40 12.49 12.57 -4.77
N ASN A 41 13.66 11.94 -4.71
CA ASN A 41 14.69 12.23 -3.71
C ASN A 41 15.75 13.12 -4.34
N ARG A 42 15.82 14.37 -3.89
CA ARG A 42 16.75 15.40 -4.39
C ARG A 42 18.21 15.07 -4.07
N GLU A 43 18.48 14.58 -2.86
CA GLU A 43 19.85 14.27 -2.41
C GLU A 43 20.47 13.14 -3.24
N LYS A 44 19.67 12.11 -3.54
CA LYS A 44 20.09 10.94 -4.33
C LYS A 44 19.87 11.09 -5.83
N SER A 45 19.26 12.20 -6.25
CA SER A 45 18.78 12.42 -7.63
C SER A 45 18.03 11.21 -8.20
N SER A 46 17.11 10.64 -7.41
CA SER A 46 16.41 9.40 -7.76
C SER A 46 14.90 9.56 -7.76
N VAL A 47 14.24 8.78 -8.62
CA VAL A 47 12.78 8.72 -8.74
C VAL A 47 12.32 7.30 -8.43
N SER A 48 11.37 7.16 -7.53
CA SER A 48 10.63 5.92 -7.32
C SER A 48 9.16 6.10 -7.66
N MET A 49 8.57 5.05 -8.22
CA MET A 49 7.14 5.01 -8.52
C MET A 49 6.59 3.71 -7.97
N ALA A 50 5.43 3.78 -7.34
CA ALA A 50 4.72 2.63 -6.85
C ALA A 50 3.25 2.70 -7.23
N THR A 51 2.66 1.54 -7.48
CA THR A 51 1.23 1.39 -7.67
C THR A 51 0.73 0.30 -6.74
N GLY A 52 -0.52 0.41 -6.33
CA GLY A 52 -1.12 -0.55 -5.43
C GLY A 52 -2.62 -0.63 -5.57
N ILE A 53 -3.14 -1.74 -5.09
CA ILE A 53 -4.56 -2.03 -5.05
C ILE A 53 -4.95 -2.50 -3.65
N LYS A 54 -6.16 -2.17 -3.24
CA LYS A 54 -6.81 -2.69 -2.03
C LYS A 54 -8.12 -3.33 -2.44
N TYR A 55 -8.32 -4.57 -2.00
CA TYR A 55 -9.57 -5.29 -2.15
C TYR A 55 -10.13 -5.66 -0.78
N VAL A 56 -11.37 -5.27 -0.50
CA VAL A 56 -12.05 -5.49 0.77
C VAL A 56 -13.19 -6.47 0.56
N THR A 57 -13.23 -7.49 1.41
CA THR A 57 -14.33 -8.44 1.57
C THR A 57 -14.88 -8.34 2.99
N ASP A 58 -15.98 -9.05 3.26
CA ASP A 58 -16.59 -9.04 4.59
C ASP A 58 -15.62 -9.56 5.66
N LYS A 59 -14.82 -10.58 5.32
CA LYS A 59 -13.91 -11.30 6.24
C LYS A 59 -12.45 -10.89 6.13
N ALA A 60 -12.05 -10.18 5.09
CA ALA A 60 -10.64 -9.89 4.87
C ALA A 60 -10.40 -8.64 4.01
N THR A 61 -9.19 -8.08 4.13
CA THR A 61 -8.67 -7.07 3.21
C THR A 61 -7.37 -7.57 2.59
N VAL A 62 -7.27 -7.51 1.27
CA VAL A 62 -6.08 -7.83 0.50
C VAL A 62 -5.47 -6.54 -0.01
N LYS A 63 -4.16 -6.39 0.11
CA LYS A 63 -3.41 -5.28 -0.49
C LYS A 63 -2.27 -5.86 -1.32
N ALA A 64 -2.07 -5.28 -2.49
CA ALA A 64 -0.89 -5.53 -3.30
C ALA A 64 -0.28 -4.19 -3.69
N LYS A 65 1.05 -4.13 -3.69
CA LYS A 65 1.82 -2.96 -4.10
C LYS A 65 3.02 -3.43 -4.90
N THR A 66 3.34 -2.73 -5.98
CA THR A 66 4.60 -2.92 -6.69
C THR A 66 5.29 -1.58 -6.91
N ASP A 67 6.60 -1.59 -7.08
CA ASP A 67 7.38 -0.42 -7.43
C ASP A 67 8.30 -0.65 -8.63
N ASN A 68 8.81 0.44 -9.19
CA ASN A 68 9.74 0.42 -10.32
C ASN A 68 11.13 -0.17 -9.97
N LEU A 69 11.43 -0.39 -8.69
CA LEU A 69 12.68 -1.00 -8.25
C LEU A 69 12.62 -2.53 -8.35
N GLY A 70 11.42 -3.12 -8.44
CA GLY A 70 11.19 -4.55 -8.53
C GLY A 70 10.65 -5.15 -7.24
N THR A 71 10.20 -4.32 -6.29
CA THR A 71 9.53 -4.84 -5.09
C THR A 71 8.09 -5.21 -5.43
N LEU A 72 7.65 -6.39 -5.01
CA LEU A 72 6.25 -6.78 -4.90
C LEU A 72 5.93 -7.02 -3.43
N SER A 73 4.96 -6.30 -2.90
CA SER A 73 4.46 -6.44 -1.53
C SER A 73 3.01 -6.90 -1.54
N LEU A 74 2.70 -7.89 -0.72
CA LEU A 74 1.34 -8.41 -0.53
C LEU A 74 1.00 -8.38 0.95
N ALA A 75 -0.25 -8.05 1.29
CA ALA A 75 -0.78 -8.16 2.64
C ALA A 75 -2.19 -8.75 2.63
N TYR A 76 -2.42 -9.70 3.54
CA TYR A 76 -3.72 -10.30 3.81
C TYR A 76 -4.10 -10.00 5.26
N ILE A 77 -5.19 -9.27 5.45
CA ILE A 77 -5.70 -8.85 6.76
C ILE A 77 -7.02 -9.58 6.99
N ALA A 78 -7.00 -10.66 7.75
CA ALA A 78 -8.19 -11.41 8.15
C ALA A 78 -8.85 -10.77 9.37
N LYS A 79 -10.17 -10.61 9.32
CA LYS A 79 -10.99 -10.33 10.50
C LYS A 79 -11.29 -11.67 11.17
N ILE A 80 -10.75 -11.87 12.36
CA ILE A 80 -10.99 -13.09 13.16
C ILE A 80 -12.34 -12.97 13.86
N ASP A 81 -12.58 -11.81 14.46
CA ASP A 81 -13.85 -11.42 15.08
C ASP A 81 -14.03 -9.88 14.97
N SER A 82 -15.02 -9.31 15.66
CA SER A 82 -15.31 -7.87 15.64
C SER A 82 -14.21 -6.99 16.24
N SER A 83 -13.35 -7.57 17.09
CA SER A 83 -12.28 -6.89 17.83
C SER A 83 -10.87 -7.33 17.41
N THR A 84 -10.73 -8.41 16.65
CA THR A 84 -9.41 -9.02 16.36
C THR A 84 -9.14 -9.12 14.87
N LYS A 85 -7.96 -8.67 14.45
CA LYS A 85 -7.45 -8.78 13.07
C LYS A 85 -6.09 -9.48 13.05
N LEU A 86 -5.93 -10.43 12.14
CA LEU A 86 -4.66 -11.08 11.82
C LEU A 86 -4.16 -10.53 10.48
N THR A 87 -2.98 -9.95 10.47
CA THR A 87 -2.30 -9.46 9.27
C THR A 87 -1.11 -10.35 8.93
N MET A 88 -1.07 -10.86 7.72
CA MET A 88 0.08 -11.54 7.13
C MET A 88 0.58 -10.69 5.98
N ALA A 89 1.88 -10.40 5.91
CA ALA A 89 2.47 -9.60 4.85
C ALA A 89 3.76 -10.23 4.35
N THR A 90 3.99 -10.11 3.03
CA THR A 90 5.23 -10.49 2.40
C THR A 90 5.71 -9.38 1.48
N SER A 91 7.03 -9.26 1.34
CA SER A 91 7.65 -8.36 0.38
C SER A 91 8.84 -9.05 -0.26
N ALA A 92 8.84 -9.05 -1.59
CA ALA A 92 9.85 -9.72 -2.38
C ALA A 92 10.46 -8.81 -3.44
N ASN A 93 11.77 -8.95 -3.68
CA ASN A 93 12.40 -8.38 -4.86
C ASN A 93 12.25 -9.39 -6.01
N ILE A 94 11.37 -9.10 -6.95
CA ILE A 94 11.06 -10.02 -8.07
C ILE A 94 12.23 -10.20 -9.04
N LYS A 95 13.25 -9.34 -8.96
CA LYS A 95 14.49 -9.45 -9.74
C LYS A 95 15.53 -10.35 -9.06
N GLU A 96 15.32 -10.67 -7.79
CA GLU A 96 16.28 -11.40 -6.94
C GLU A 96 15.51 -12.40 -6.04
N LEU A 97 14.74 -13.29 -6.67
CA LEU A 97 13.86 -14.22 -5.95
C LEU A 97 14.64 -15.28 -5.14
N GLU A 98 15.87 -15.55 -5.56
CA GLU A 98 16.83 -16.41 -4.88
C GLU A 98 17.33 -15.84 -3.56
N LYS A 99 17.20 -14.52 -3.36
CA LYS A 99 17.49 -13.88 -2.07
C LYS A 99 16.29 -14.06 -1.13
N GLY A 100 16.56 -14.19 0.17
CA GLY A 100 15.49 -14.37 1.16
C GLY A 100 14.43 -13.26 1.11
N GLN A 101 13.17 -13.66 1.21
CA GLN A 101 12.03 -12.74 1.15
C GLN A 101 11.63 -12.27 2.56
N LYS A 102 11.07 -11.07 2.67
CA LYS A 102 10.56 -10.57 3.95
C LYS A 102 9.16 -11.08 4.20
N PHE A 103 8.92 -11.63 5.37
CA PHE A 103 7.60 -12.05 5.82
C PHE A 103 7.32 -11.52 7.22
N GLY A 104 6.07 -11.15 7.49
CA GLY A 104 5.64 -10.61 8.76
C GLY A 104 4.22 -11.05 9.11
N ILE A 105 3.99 -11.26 10.40
CA ILE A 105 2.67 -11.53 10.96
C ILE A 105 2.43 -10.52 12.09
N ALA A 106 1.22 -9.95 12.14
CA ALA A 106 0.78 -9.09 13.22
C ALA A 106 -0.64 -9.46 13.64
N VAL A 107 -0.92 -9.39 14.94
CA VAL A 107 -2.27 -9.50 15.49
C VAL A 107 -2.61 -8.15 16.11
N THR A 108 -3.77 -7.61 15.77
CA THR A 108 -4.27 -6.33 16.29
C THR A 108 -5.59 -6.55 17.00
N PHE A 109 -5.69 -6.02 18.20
CA PHE A 109 -6.91 -6.01 19.01
C PHE A 109 -7.42 -4.56 19.07
N ASP A 110 -8.65 -4.32 18.63
CA ASP A 110 -9.31 -3.03 18.81
C ASP A 110 -9.73 -2.95 20.29
N GLN A 111 -9.21 -1.96 21.03
CA GLN A 111 -9.63 -1.72 22.41
C GLN A 111 -11.06 -1.14 22.40
N ALA A 112 -11.94 -1.77 23.18
CA ALA A 112 -13.30 -1.29 23.43
C ALA A 112 -13.32 -0.11 24.41
#